data_AF-A0A1X9LII7-F1
#
_entry.id   AF-A0A1X9LII7-F1
#
_cell.length_a   1.000
_cell.length_b   1.000
_cell.length_c   1.000
_cell.angle_alpha   90.00
_cell.angle_beta   90.00
_cell.angle_gamma   90.00
#
_symmetry.space_group_name_H-M   'P 1'
#
loop_
_entity.id
_entity.type
_entity.pdbx_description
1 polymer ?
#
loop_
_entity_poly.entity_id
_entity_poly.type
_entity_poly.pdbx_seq_one_letter_code
_entity_poly.pdbx_strand_id
1 'polypeptide(L)'
;MIANTSGATFHDVVIEVALKGFPSARPITLRILPPGTYLVRHKSSGDPFEWAFARELREADQPLQPFMNTAEWAVTAIRFSDNLGQRWTADERAILTREA
;
A
#
# COMPACT_ATOMS: atom_id res chain seq x y z
N MET A 1 -5.83 2.23 2.64
CA MET A 1 -5.73 1.24 3.72
C MET A 1 -5.04 0.01 3.16
N ILE A 2 -4.08 -0.58 3.88
CA ILE A 2 -3.41 -1.82 3.48
C ILE A 2 -3.82 -2.89 4.49
N ALA A 3 -4.32 -4.03 4.01
CA ALA A 3 -4.72 -5.13 4.86
C ALA A 3 -4.00 -6.41 4.43
N ASN A 4 -3.26 -7.01 5.37
CA ASN A 4 -2.70 -8.33 5.21
C ASN A 4 -3.47 -9.29 6.12
N THR A 5 -4.41 -10.03 5.53
CA THR A 5 -5.27 -11.02 6.22
C THR A 5 -4.80 -12.46 6.01
N SER A 6 -3.63 -12.67 5.39
CA SER A 6 -3.12 -13.99 5.03
C SER A 6 -2.62 -14.82 6.23
N GLY A 7 -2.37 -14.16 7.37
CA GLY A 7 -1.70 -14.77 8.53
C GLY A 7 -0.18 -14.94 8.36
N ALA A 8 0.37 -14.59 7.19
CA ALA A 8 1.79 -14.62 6.89
C ALA A 8 2.37 -13.21 6.77
N THR A 9 3.69 -13.10 6.90
CA THR A 9 4.43 -11.86 6.67
C THR A 9 4.81 -11.76 5.19
N PHE A 10 4.78 -10.54 4.64
CA PHE A 10 5.32 -10.25 3.31
C PHE A 10 6.55 -9.35 3.41
N HIS A 11 7.45 -9.48 2.43
CA HIS A 11 8.70 -8.74 2.37
C HIS A 11 8.78 -7.95 1.06
N ASP A 12 9.60 -6.90 1.06
CA ASP A 12 9.89 -6.08 -0.12
C ASP A 12 8.61 -5.64 -0.86
N VAL A 13 7.62 -5.18 -0.09
CA VAL A 13 6.32 -4.80 -0.61
C VAL A 13 6.41 -3.44 -1.29
N VAL A 14 5.96 -3.36 -2.54
CA VAL A 14 5.89 -2.14 -3.34
C VAL A 14 4.45 -1.96 -3.80
N ILE A 15 3.84 -0.85 -3.43
CA ILE A 15 2.45 -0.51 -3.81
C ILE A 15 2.50 0.69 -4.73
N GLU A 16 2.11 0.48 -5.98
CA GLU A 16 1.96 1.53 -6.98
C GLU A 16 0.58 2.15 -6.85
N VAL A 17 0.55 3.49 -6.86
CA VAL A 17 -0.68 4.25 -6.74
C VAL A 17 -0.75 5.32 -7.81
N ALA A 18 -1.93 5.50 -8.38
CA ALA A 18 -2.26 6.66 -9.20
C ALA A 18 -2.94 7.70 -8.30
N LEU A 19 -2.44 8.93 -8.34
CA LEU A 19 -3.00 10.08 -7.64
C LEU A 19 -3.37 11.16 -8.65
N LYS A 20 -4.63 11.61 -8.65
CA LYS A 20 -5.08 12.69 -9.54
C LYS A 20 -4.29 13.97 -9.26
N GLY A 21 -3.72 14.56 -10.31
CA GLY A 21 -2.83 15.72 -10.19
C GLY A 21 -1.37 15.37 -9.91
N PHE A 22 -1.05 14.10 -9.66
CA PHE A 22 0.31 13.59 -9.41
C PHE A 22 0.58 12.35 -10.28
N PRO A 23 0.84 12.55 -11.59
CA PRO A 23 1.00 11.46 -12.56
C PRO A 23 2.21 10.55 -12.30
N SER A 24 3.11 10.94 -11.39
CA SER A 24 4.31 10.19 -11.00
C SER A 24 4.46 10.10 -9.47
N ALA A 25 3.37 9.76 -8.78
CA ALA A 25 3.43 9.50 -7.34
C ALA A 25 4.44 8.38 -7.06
N ARG A 26 5.34 8.58 -6.09
CA ARG A 26 6.29 7.52 -5.71
C ARG A 26 5.52 6.34 -5.13
N PRO A 27 5.95 5.10 -5.39
CA PRO A 27 5.31 3.94 -4.78
C PRO A 27 5.52 3.94 -3.27
N ILE A 28 4.58 3.34 -2.55
CA ILE A 28 4.74 3.04 -1.12
C ILE A 28 5.63 1.80 -1.02
N THR A 29 6.76 1.90 -0.31
CA THR A 29 7.68 0.80 -0.10
C THR A 29 7.68 0.37 1.37
N LEU A 30 7.44 -0.92 1.62
CA LEU A 30 7.48 -1.52 2.96
C LEU A 30 8.44 -2.70 2.94
N ARG A 31 9.45 -2.67 3.80
CA ARG A 31 10.41 -3.78 3.90
C ARG A 31 9.75 -5.06 4.41
N ILE A 32 8.84 -4.91 5.38
CA ILE A 32 8.10 -6.00 6.01
C ILE A 32 6.65 -5.54 6.20
N LEU A 33 5.70 -6.38 5.81
CA LEU A 33 4.27 -6.20 6.05
C LEU A 33 3.75 -7.39 6.87
N PRO A 34 3.62 -7.23 8.20
CA PRO A 34 3.05 -8.27 9.06
C PRO A 34 1.55 -8.43 8.79
N PRO A 35 0.92 -9.51 9.29
CA PRO A 35 -0.53 -9.59 9.38
C PRO A 35 -1.11 -8.37 10.10
N GLY A 36 -2.24 -7.87 9.63
CA GLY A 36 -2.95 -6.74 10.23
C GLY A 36 -3.46 -5.71 9.23
N THR A 37 -3.96 -4.60 9.76
CA THR A 37 -4.47 -3.48 8.97
C THR A 37 -3.67 -2.23 9.29
N TYR A 38 -3.14 -1.61 8.25
CA TYR A 38 -2.24 -0.47 8.35
C TYR A 38 -2.76 0.71 7.54
N LEU A 39 -2.52 1.90 8.07
CA LEU A 39 -2.77 3.17 7.40
C LEU A 39 -1.46 3.78 6.94
N VAL A 40 -1.40 4.13 5.66
CA VAL A 40 -0.34 4.93 5.07
C VAL A 40 -1.00 6.21 4.55
N ARG A 41 -0.48 7.36 4.98
CA ARG A 41 -0.99 8.67 4.59
C ARG A 41 -0.06 9.31 3.56
N HIS A 42 -0.64 9.87 2.50
CA HIS A 42 0.07 10.79 1.62
C HIS A 42 0.34 12.07 2.40
N LYS A 43 1.56 12.60 2.32
CA LYS A 43 1.94 13.87 2.94
C LYS A 43 1.93 14.98 1.89
N SER A 44 1.36 16.13 2.23
CA SER A 44 1.44 17.32 1.38
C SER A 44 2.86 17.91 1.36
N SER A 45 3.16 18.67 0.30
CA SER A 45 4.49 19.22 -0.03
C SER A 45 5.23 19.86 1.14
N GLY A 46 6.50 19.46 1.34
CA GLY A 46 7.43 20.03 2.34
C GLY A 46 8.20 18.97 3.13
N ASP A 47 7.73 17.73 3.16
CA ASP A 47 8.40 16.60 3.81
C ASP A 47 9.33 15.87 2.81
N PRO A 48 10.53 15.39 3.22
CA PRO A 48 11.40 14.58 2.36
C PRO A 48 10.76 13.27 1.90
N PHE A 49 9.71 12.80 2.57
CA PHE A 49 8.97 11.59 2.19
C PHE A 49 7.55 11.93 1.73
N GLU A 50 7.19 11.47 0.52
CA GLU A 50 5.84 11.62 -0.04
C GLU A 50 4.78 10.83 0.75
N TRP A 51 5.20 9.78 1.45
CA TRP A 51 4.35 8.93 2.28
C TRP A 51 4.82 8.95 3.73
N ALA A 52 3.86 8.93 4.65
CA ALA A 52 4.14 8.61 6.05
C ALA A 52 4.50 7.14 6.22
N PHE A 53 5.18 6.81 7.31
CA PHE A 53 5.38 5.42 7.71
C PHE A 53 4.04 4.73 7.96
N ALA A 54 3.95 3.46 7.57
CA ALA A 54 2.79 2.64 7.87
C ALA A 54 2.61 2.52 9.38
N ARG A 55 1.41 2.82 9.86
CA ARG A 55 1.02 2.65 11.26
C ARG A 55 -0.15 1.70 11.33
N GLU A 56 -0.21 0.90 12.39
CA GLU A 56 -1.36 0.04 12.64
C GLU A 56 -2.62 0.89 12.78
N LEU A 57 -3.72 0.43 12.20
CA LEU A 57 -4.95 1.22 12.14
C LEU A 57 -5.50 1.57 13.54
N ARG A 58 -5.30 0.67 14.51
CA ARG A 58 -5.67 0.88 15.92
C ARG A 58 -4.89 2.01 16.61
N GLU A 59 -3.79 2.47 16.04
CA GLU A 59 -3.04 3.64 16.52
C GLU A 59 -3.44 4.96 15.84
N ALA A 60 -4.40 4.93 14.91
CA ALA A 60 -4.87 6.14 14.25
C ALA A 60 -5.87 6.87 15.16
N ASP A 61 -5.50 8.08 15.61
CA ASP A 61 -6.32 8.92 16.52
C ASP A 61 -7.67 9.39 15.93
N GLN A 62 -7.93 9.11 14.65
CA GLN A 62 -9.15 9.55 13.97
C GLN A 62 -9.80 8.39 13.20
N PRO A 63 -11.14 8.26 13.25
CA PRO A 63 -11.86 7.28 12.45
C PRO A 63 -11.61 7.54 10.96
N LEU A 64 -11.29 6.48 10.22
CA LEU A 64 -11.19 6.56 8.77
C LEU A 64 -12.54 6.96 8.20
N GLN A 65 -12.60 8.12 7.55
CA GLN A 65 -13.77 8.50 6.78
C GLN A 65 -13.73 7.79 5.42
N PRO A 66 -14.75 7.01 5.07
CA PRO A 66 -14.83 6.40 3.75
C PRO A 66 -15.01 7.52 2.72
N PHE A 67 -14.04 7.64 1.81
CA PHE A 67 -14.17 8.51 0.64
C PHE A 67 -15.09 7.83 -0.37
N MET A 68 -16.39 8.16 -0.33
CA MET A 68 -17.42 7.52 -1.17
C MET A 68 -17.51 8.12 -2.59
N ASN A 69 -16.94 9.31 -2.82
CA ASN A 69 -17.20 10.12 -4.03
C ASN A 69 -15.97 10.43 -4.88
N THR A 70 -14.79 9.85 -4.59
CA THR A 70 -13.55 10.23 -5.27
C THR A 70 -12.90 9.03 -5.96
N ALA A 71 -12.93 9.01 -7.29
CA ALA A 71 -12.05 8.15 -8.12
C ALA A 71 -10.63 8.75 -8.27
N GLU A 72 -10.23 9.61 -7.33
CA GLU A 72 -9.02 10.44 -7.44
C GLU A 72 -7.74 9.69 -7.04
N TRP A 73 -7.89 8.47 -6.50
CA TRP A 73 -6.80 7.63 -6.04
C TRP A 73 -7.11 6.16 -6.34
N ALA A 74 -6.13 5.43 -6.86
CA ALA A 74 -6.25 4.00 -7.14
C ALA A 74 -4.92 3.29 -6.88
N VAL A 75 -4.97 2.08 -6.31
CA VAL A 75 -3.82 1.17 -6.32
C VAL A 75 -3.78 0.51 -7.70
N THR A 76 -2.66 0.66 -8.41
CA THR A 76 -2.50 0.13 -9.76
C THR A 76 -1.73 -1.19 -9.79
N ALA A 77 -0.88 -1.42 -8.79
CA ALA A 77 -0.22 -2.70 -8.58
C ALA A 77 0.28 -2.87 -7.14
N ILE A 78 0.42 -4.12 -6.71
CA ILE A 78 1.10 -4.51 -5.48
C ILE A 78 2.12 -5.59 -5.84
N ARG A 79 3.39 -5.37 -5.52
CA ARG A 79 4.46 -6.36 -5.65
C ARG A 79 4.95 -6.74 -4.27
N PHE A 80 5.23 -8.02 -4.03
CA PHE A 80 5.74 -8.49 -2.75
C PHE A 80 6.43 -9.84 -2.86
N SER A 81 7.28 -10.14 -1.88
CA SER A 81 7.85 -11.47 -1.65
C SER A 81 7.12 -12.17 -0.51
N ASP A 82 6.72 -13.43 -0.71
CA ASP A 82 6.14 -14.26 0.34
C ASP A 82 7.21 -14.89 1.25
N ASN A 83 6.76 -15.64 2.26
CA ASN A 83 7.64 -16.34 3.20
C ASN A 83 8.46 -17.48 2.56
N LEU A 84 8.12 -17.91 1.34
CA LEU A 84 8.88 -18.89 0.58
C LEU A 84 9.89 -18.22 -0.36
N GLY A 85 9.99 -16.89 -0.33
CA GLY A 85 10.84 -16.10 -1.22
C GLY A 85 10.31 -15.98 -2.65
N GLN A 86 9.05 -16.36 -2.90
CA GLN A 86 8.44 -16.20 -4.22
C GLN A 86 7.96 -14.76 -4.38
N ARG A 87 8.17 -14.21 -5.57
CA ARG A 87 7.70 -12.87 -5.92
C ARG A 87 6.36 -12.91 -6.62
N TRP A 88 5.50 -11.99 -6.22
CA TRP A 88 4.14 -11.89 -6.69
C TRP A 88 3.83 -10.45 -7.10
N THR A 89 3.03 -10.30 -8.15
CA THR A 89 2.40 -9.03 -8.54
C THR A 89 0.89 -9.22 -8.60
N ALA A 90 0.16 -8.35 -7.91
CA ALA A 90 -1.27 -8.14 -8.08
C ALA A 90 -1.52 -6.85 -8.87
N ASP A 91 -2.36 -6.91 -9.90
CA ASP A 91 -2.73 -5.74 -10.71
C ASP A 91 -3.91 -4.94 -10.13
N GLU A 92 -4.33 -3.89 -10.83
CA GLU A 92 -5.49 -3.04 -10.49
C GLU A 92 -6.82 -3.81 -10.38
N ARG A 93 -6.89 -5.03 -10.93
CA ARG A 93 -8.05 -5.93 -10.87
C ARG A 93 -7.91 -6.98 -9.77
N ALA A 94 -6.88 -6.85 -8.93
CA ALA A 94 -6.51 -7.82 -7.90
C ALA A 94 -6.20 -9.23 -8.45
N ILE A 95 -5.81 -9.33 -9.73
CA ILE A 95 -5.36 -10.59 -10.31
C ILE A 95 -3.92 -10.82 -9.85
N LEU A 96 -3.73 -11.91 -9.10
CA LEU A 96 -2.43 -12.28 -8.57
C LEU A 96 -1.67 -13.15 -9.59
N THR A 97 -0.44 -12.75 -9.91
CA THR A 97 0.47 -13.47 -10.80
C THR A 97 1.83 -13.65 -10.14
N ARG A 98 2.48 -14.79 -10.38
CA ARG A 98 3.84 -15.04 -9.92
C ARG A 98 4.83 -14.42 -10.89
N GLU A 99 5.84 -13.71 -10.39
CA GLU A 99 6.94 -13.24 -11.23
C GLU A 99 7.84 -14.43 -11.64
N ALA A 100 8.41 -14.34 -12.84
CA ALA A 100 9.28 -15.37 -13.40
C ALA A 100 10.67 -15.39 -12.75
#